data_AF-A0A3R6NJK7-F1
#
_entry.id   AF-A0A3R6NJK7-F1
#
_cell.length_a   1.000
_cell.length_b   1.000
_cell.length_c   1.000
_cell.angle_alpha   90.00
_cell.angle_beta   90.00
_cell.angle_gamma   90.00
#
_symmetry.space_group_name_H-M   'P 1'
#
loop_
_entity.id
_entity.type
_entity.pdbx_description
1 polymer ?
#
loop_
_entity_poly.entity_id
_entity_poly.type
_entity_poly.pdbx_seq_one_letter_code
_entity_poly.pdbx_strand_id
1 'polypeptide(L)'
;MSKGYGLSVDDIDNSCPSDLQPYAESYKLERKIKDTEAWTEWGNYGLSAILIALEKCLAGSKAKLKYFSHPIMSESEVSNGNKESNEECAIYEMKQRIKLLRESGLPESPD
;
A
#
# COMPACT_ATOMS: atom_id res chain seq x y z
N MET A 1 28.09 -10.67 3.92
CA MET A 1 27.34 -10.91 2.67
C MET A 1 26.26 -9.86 2.57
N SER A 2 26.22 -9.06 1.50
CA SER A 2 25.13 -8.11 1.29
C SER A 2 23.91 -8.85 0.77
N LYS A 3 22.74 -8.60 1.36
CA LYS A 3 21.46 -9.14 0.85
C LYS A 3 20.95 -8.18 -0.21
N GLY A 4 20.99 -8.55 -1.48
CA GLY A 4 20.20 -8.01 -2.61
C GLY A 4 20.31 -6.52 -2.97
N TYR A 5 20.42 -5.62 -1.99
CA TYR A 5 20.31 -4.16 -2.07
C TYR A 5 21.59 -3.45 -1.66
N GLY A 6 22.72 -4.19 -1.58
CA GLY A 6 24.03 -3.62 -1.28
C GLY A 6 24.31 -3.33 0.20
N LEU A 7 23.35 -3.59 1.10
CA LEU A 7 23.52 -3.44 2.54
C LEU A 7 23.94 -4.76 3.20
N SER A 8 24.90 -4.70 4.11
CA SER A 8 25.19 -5.80 5.03
C SER A 8 24.21 -5.80 6.20
N VAL A 9 24.15 -6.90 6.95
CA VAL A 9 23.32 -6.99 8.16
C VAL A 9 23.76 -5.95 9.19
N ASP A 10 25.07 -5.79 9.35
CA ASP A 10 25.64 -4.80 10.28
C ASP A 10 25.28 -3.36 9.85
N ASP A 11 25.20 -3.06 8.55
CA ASP A 11 24.79 -1.72 8.08
C ASP A 11 23.30 -1.44 8.39
N ILE A 12 22.46 -2.47 8.37
CA ILE A 12 21.04 -2.36 8.70
C ILE A 12 20.86 -2.16 10.21
N ASP A 13 21.61 -2.91 11.02
CA ASP A 13 21.53 -2.82 12.47
C ASP A 13 22.06 -1.48 13.00
N ASN A 14 23.00 -0.85 12.29
CA ASN A 14 23.58 0.45 12.63
C ASN A 14 22.89 1.67 11.98
N SER A 15 21.90 1.48 11.11
CA SER A 15 21.24 2.57 10.39
C SER A 15 19.93 3.00 11.05
N CYS A 16 19.53 4.25 10.81
CA CYS A 16 18.23 4.74 11.25
C CYS A 16 17.15 4.49 10.19
N PRO A 17 15.86 4.51 10.56
CA PRO A 17 14.77 4.32 9.61
C PRO A 17 14.82 5.27 8.40
N SER A 18 15.32 6.50 8.57
CA SER A 18 15.47 7.46 7.48
C SER A 18 16.56 7.08 6.47
N ASP A 19 17.64 6.45 6.91
CA ASP A 19 18.72 5.99 6.01
C ASP A 19 18.29 4.77 5.18
N LEU A 20 17.40 3.96 5.73
CA LEU A 20 16.87 2.74 5.09
C LEU A 20 15.70 3.01 4.14
N GLN A 21 15.02 4.16 4.25
CA GLN A 21 13.89 4.55 3.40
C GLN A 21 14.15 4.42 1.89
N PRO A 22 15.21 4.99 1.31
CA PRO A 22 15.44 4.92 -0.14
C PRO A 22 15.66 3.49 -0.64
N TYR A 23 16.22 2.61 0.19
CA TYR A 23 16.39 1.20 -0.13
C TYR A 23 15.05 0.44 -0.09
N ALA A 24 14.22 0.73 0.91
CA ALA A 24 12.87 0.17 0.98
C ALA A 24 12.00 0.62 -0.21
N GLU A 25 12.13 1.87 -0.64
CA GLU A 25 11.43 2.42 -1.81
C GLU A 25 11.92 1.79 -3.11
N SER A 26 13.23 1.68 -3.31
CA SER A 26 13.79 1.03 -4.51
C SER A 26 13.39 -0.45 -4.59
N TYR A 27 13.35 -1.16 -3.46
CA TYR A 27 12.82 -2.53 -3.41
C TYR A 27 11.34 -2.61 -3.80
N LYS A 28 10.51 -1.72 -3.26
CA LYS A 28 9.09 -1.63 -3.63
C LYS A 28 8.93 -1.36 -5.13
N LEU A 29 9.75 -0.46 -5.69
CA LEU A 29 9.75 -0.12 -7.10
C LEU A 29 10.15 -1.32 -7.97
N GLU A 30 11.24 -2.02 -7.61
CA GLU A 30 11.69 -3.23 -8.32
C GLU A 30 10.59 -4.29 -8.34
N ARG A 31 9.90 -4.48 -7.20
CA ARG A 31 8.76 -5.38 -7.13
C ARG A 31 7.59 -4.96 -8.02
N LYS A 32 7.30 -3.65 -8.12
CA LYS A 32 6.25 -3.12 -9.02
C LYS A 32 6.62 -3.34 -10.48
N ILE A 33 7.88 -3.09 -10.84
CA ILE A 33 8.40 -3.31 -12.19
C ILE A 33 8.25 -4.79 -12.54
N LYS A 34 8.74 -5.71 -11.68
CA LYS A 34 8.59 -7.16 -11.88
C LYS A 34 7.14 -7.61 -12.01
N ASP A 35 6.23 -7.06 -11.21
CA ASP A 35 4.79 -7.36 -11.32
C ASP A 35 4.21 -6.88 -12.66
N THR A 36 4.64 -5.71 -13.13
CA THR A 36 4.22 -5.12 -14.41
C THR A 36 4.82 -5.85 -15.61
N GLU A 37 6.09 -6.24 -15.53
CA GLU A 37 6.77 -7.06 -16.51
C GLU A 37 6.14 -8.45 -16.57
N ALA A 38 5.91 -9.12 -15.44
CA ALA A 38 5.20 -10.40 -15.42
C ALA A 38 3.77 -10.28 -15.98
N TRP A 39 3.07 -9.17 -15.71
CA TRP A 39 1.78 -8.87 -16.31
C TRP A 39 1.87 -8.73 -17.84
N THR A 40 2.87 -8.00 -18.33
CA THR A 40 3.06 -7.67 -19.76
C THR A 40 3.63 -8.84 -20.56
N GLU A 41 4.62 -9.55 -20.03
CA GLU A 41 5.37 -10.62 -20.67
C GLU A 41 4.64 -11.96 -20.59
N TRP A 42 4.05 -12.28 -19.44
CA TRP A 42 3.50 -13.62 -19.18
C TRP A 42 2.01 -13.74 -19.42
N GLY A 43 1.31 -12.65 -19.73
CA GLY A 43 -0.12 -12.72 -19.92
C GLY A 43 -0.77 -13.38 -18.70
N ASN A 44 -0.79 -12.69 -17.57
CA ASN A 44 -1.76 -13.02 -16.52
C ASN A 44 -3.19 -13.13 -17.13
N TYR A 45 -3.44 -12.49 -18.27
CA TYR A 45 -4.55 -12.74 -19.18
C TYR A 45 -4.64 -14.17 -19.73
N GLY A 46 -3.54 -14.78 -20.21
CA GLY A 46 -3.51 -16.14 -20.77
C GLY A 46 -3.79 -17.21 -19.72
N LEU A 47 -3.11 -17.16 -18.56
CA LEU A 47 -3.37 -18.13 -17.49
C LEU A 47 -4.72 -17.90 -16.80
N SER A 48 -5.13 -16.64 -16.57
CA SER A 48 -6.49 -16.37 -16.05
C SER A 48 -7.56 -16.71 -17.08
N ALA A 49 -7.34 -16.52 -18.38
CA ALA A 49 -8.26 -16.96 -19.44
C ALA A 49 -8.41 -18.47 -19.42
N ILE A 50 -7.32 -19.22 -19.31
CA ILE A 50 -7.37 -20.68 -19.22
C ILE A 50 -8.13 -21.10 -17.97
N LEU A 51 -7.83 -20.49 -16.81
CA LEU A 51 -8.48 -20.82 -15.55
C LEU A 51 -9.99 -20.50 -15.57
N ILE A 52 -10.37 -19.34 -16.10
CA ILE A 52 -11.77 -18.91 -16.25
C ILE A 52 -12.48 -19.78 -17.29
N ALA A 53 -11.83 -20.12 -18.40
CA ALA A 53 -12.39 -21.02 -19.41
C ALA A 53 -12.65 -22.42 -18.83
N LEU A 54 -11.70 -22.96 -18.05
CA LEU A 54 -11.88 -24.22 -17.34
C LEU A 54 -13.01 -24.14 -16.31
N GLU A 55 -13.09 -23.08 -15.52
CA GLU A 55 -14.19 -22.89 -14.56
C GLU A 55 -15.54 -22.79 -15.28
N LYS A 56 -15.62 -22.06 -16.40
CA LYS A 56 -16.83 -21.95 -17.22
C LYS A 56 -17.22 -23.28 -17.85
N CYS A 57 -16.25 -24.10 -18.28
CA CYS A 57 -16.51 -25.45 -18.77
C CYS A 57 -16.99 -26.39 -17.67
N LEU A 58 -16.46 -26.29 -16.46
CA LEU A 58 -16.77 -27.22 -15.36
C LEU A 58 -18.00 -26.83 -14.54
N ALA A 59 -18.16 -25.53 -14.26
CA ALA A 59 -19.23 -24.97 -13.43
C ALA A 59 -20.38 -24.33 -14.23
N GLY A 60 -20.22 -24.19 -15.56
CA GLY A 60 -21.24 -23.66 -16.45
C GLY A 60 -21.72 -22.26 -16.03
N SER A 61 -23.03 -22.12 -15.83
CA SER A 61 -23.67 -20.86 -15.45
C SER A 61 -23.32 -20.38 -14.04
N LYS A 62 -22.71 -21.21 -13.18
CA LYS A 62 -22.36 -20.86 -11.80
C LYS A 62 -20.94 -20.33 -11.61
N ALA A 63 -20.14 -20.26 -12.68
CA ALA A 63 -18.76 -19.80 -12.62
C ALA A 63 -18.67 -18.33 -12.17
N LYS A 64 -17.84 -18.06 -11.15
CA LYS A 64 -17.75 -16.77 -10.46
C LYS A 64 -16.44 -16.03 -10.72
N LEU A 65 -15.41 -16.66 -11.30
CA LEU A 65 -14.15 -15.96 -11.57
C LEU A 65 -14.33 -14.88 -12.64
N LYS A 66 -13.55 -13.81 -12.45
CA LYS A 66 -13.43 -12.68 -13.37
C LYS A 66 -11.96 -12.52 -13.76
N TYR A 67 -11.75 -11.95 -14.94
CA TYR A 67 -10.42 -11.56 -15.39
C TYR A 67 -9.89 -10.46 -14.49
N PHE A 68 -8.61 -10.58 -14.12
CA PHE A 68 -7.88 -9.47 -13.55
C PHE A 68 -7.71 -8.38 -14.63
N SER A 69 -7.95 -7.12 -14.27
CA SER A 69 -7.91 -5.99 -15.22
C SER A 69 -6.59 -5.23 -15.18
N HIS A 70 -5.82 -5.35 -14.10
CA HIS A 70 -4.58 -4.59 -13.86
C HIS A 70 -3.57 -5.42 -13.04
N PRO A 71 -2.27 -5.05 -13.02
CA PRO A 71 -1.26 -5.66 -12.17
C PRO A 71 -1.65 -5.64 -10.68
N ILE A 72 -1.30 -6.66 -9.93
CA ILE A 72 -1.73 -6.84 -8.53
C ILE A 72 -1.21 -5.70 -7.64
N MET A 73 0.00 -5.22 -7.91
CA MET A 73 0.61 -4.14 -7.14
C MET A 73 0.07 -2.75 -7.53
N SER A 74 -0.67 -2.63 -8.65
CA SER A 74 -1.27 -1.36 -9.08
C SER A 74 -2.48 -0.95 -8.24
N GLU A 75 -3.26 -1.90 -7.71
CA GLU A 75 -4.42 -1.60 -6.85
C GLU A 75 -4.03 -0.99 -5.50
N SER A 76 -2.80 -1.23 -5.05
CA SER A 76 -2.30 -0.66 -3.80
C SER A 76 -2.07 0.86 -3.86
N GLU A 77 -2.04 1.45 -5.06
CA GLU A 77 -1.97 2.90 -5.27
C GLU A 77 -3.32 3.53 -5.61
N VAL A 78 -4.40 2.74 -5.68
CA VAL A 78 -5.75 3.30 -5.70
C VAL A 78 -5.95 3.94 -4.35
N SER A 79 -5.59 5.22 -4.31
CA SER A 79 -5.89 6.16 -3.25
C SER A 79 -7.25 5.81 -2.72
N ASN A 80 -7.32 5.52 -1.43
CA ASN A 80 -8.54 5.61 -0.67
C ASN A 80 -9.18 6.95 -1.08
N GLY A 81 -10.18 6.90 -1.97
CA GLY A 81 -10.82 8.09 -2.54
C GLY A 81 -11.53 8.92 -1.48
N ASN A 82 -11.63 8.37 -0.26
CA ASN A 82 -11.97 9.08 0.95
C ASN A 82 -10.73 9.85 1.46
N LYS A 83 -10.37 10.91 0.75
CA LYS A 83 -9.60 12.03 1.29
C LYS A 83 -10.35 12.76 2.43
N GLU A 84 -11.58 12.37 2.74
CA GLU A 84 -12.43 12.96 3.78
C GLU A 84 -11.95 12.66 5.23
N SER A 85 -11.03 11.72 5.46
CA SER A 85 -10.78 11.21 6.82
C SER A 85 -9.68 11.93 7.64
N ASN A 86 -9.10 13.04 7.20
CA ASN A 86 -8.16 13.81 8.04
C ASN A 86 -8.82 14.94 8.82
N GLU A 87 -9.98 15.43 8.36
CA GLU A 87 -10.69 16.53 9.02
C GLU A 87 -11.30 16.07 10.35
N GLU A 88 -11.94 14.89 10.38
CA GLU A 88 -12.50 14.34 11.61
C GLU A 88 -11.42 14.03 12.66
N CYS A 89 -10.27 13.50 12.23
CA CYS A 89 -9.11 13.27 13.10
C CYS A 89 -8.57 14.59 13.67
N ALA A 90 -8.38 15.60 12.83
CA ALA A 90 -7.92 16.92 13.26
C ALA A 90 -8.91 17.60 14.23
N ILE A 91 -10.23 17.48 13.98
CA ILE A 91 -11.27 18.01 14.86
C ILE A 91 -11.25 17.29 16.22
N TYR A 92 -11.06 15.97 16.23
CA TYR A 92 -10.97 15.21 17.48
C TYR A 92 -9.76 15.61 18.30
N GLU A 93 -8.57 15.71 17.69
CA GLU A 93 -7.35 16.17 18.36
C GLU A 93 -7.48 17.60 18.90
N MET A 94 -8.11 18.50 18.12
CA MET A 94 -8.37 19.88 18.55
C MET A 94 -9.30 19.92 19.78
N LYS A 95 -10.37 19.12 19.80
CA LYS A 95 -11.29 19.02 20.94
C LYS A 95 -10.61 18.49 22.20
N GLN A 96 -9.73 17.49 22.07
CA GLN A 96 -8.96 16.97 23.21
C GLN A 96 -8.00 18.04 23.77
N ARG A 97 -7.32 18.79 22.90
CA ARG A 97 -6.44 19.89 23.30
C ARG A 97 -7.19 21.00 24.04
N ILE A 98 -8.35 21.41 23.52
CA ILE A 98 -9.23 22.40 24.16
C ILE A 98 -9.65 21.95 25.57
N LYS A 99 -10.05 20.68 25.70
CA LYS A 99 -10.45 20.11 27.00
C LYS A 99 -9.31 20.15 28.02
N LEU A 100 -8.09 19.79 27.62
CA LEU A 100 -6.90 19.86 28.48
C LEU A 100 -6.56 21.30 28.90
N LEU A 101 -6.67 22.27 27.99
CA LEU A 101 -6.44 23.68 28.30
C LEU A 101 -7.45 24.21 29.33
N ARG A 102 -8.73 23.81 29.19
CA ARG A 102 -9.78 24.14 30.16
C ARG A 102 -9.55 23.53 31.54
N GLU A 103 -9.17 22.26 31.60
CA GLU A 103 -8.87 21.56 32.86
C GLU A 103 -7.64 22.15 33.56
N SER A 104 -6.68 22.67 32.80
CA SER A 104 -5.47 23.32 33.31
C SER A 104 -5.63 24.82 33.57
N GLY A 105 -6.83 25.40 33.34
CA GLY A 105 -7.12 26.81 33.59
C GLY A 105 -6.39 27.79 32.65
N LEU A 106 -5.87 27.30 31.53
CA LEU A 106 -5.13 28.08 30.54
C LEU A 106 -6.06 28.56 29.42
N PRO A 107 -5.87 29.81 28.91
CA PRO A 107 -6.70 30.35 27.85
C PRO A 107 -6.53 29.56 26.55
N GLU A 108 -7.66 29.30 25.87
CA GLU A 108 -7.73 28.46 24.68
C GLU A 108 -7.14 29.15 23.41
N SER A 109 -6.79 30.44 23.49
CA SER A 109 -6.08 31.21 22.46
C SER A 109 -5.40 32.45 23.06
N PRO A 110 -4.26 32.94 22.52
CA PRO A 110 -3.79 34.31 22.79
C PRO A 110 -4.78 35.31 22.18
N ASP A 111 -5.08 36.39 22.91
CA ASP A 111 -5.76 37.58 22.37
C ASP A 111 -4.89 38.32 21.33
#